data_AF-A0A962RHK4-F1
#
_entry.id   AF-A0A962RHK4-F1
#
_cell.length_a   1.000
_cell.length_b   1.000
_cell.length_c   1.000
_cell.angle_alpha   90.00
_cell.angle_beta   90.00
_cell.angle_gamma   90.00
#
_symmetry.space_group_name_H-M   'P 1'
#
loop_
_entity.id
_entity.type
_entity.pdbx_description
1 polymer ?
#
loop_
_entity_poly.entity_id
_entity_poly.type
_entity_poly.pdbx_seq_one_letter_code
_entity_poly.pdbx_strand_id
1 'polypeptide(L)'
;MALYVGEHASAEELRDDWVLIHELIHIGSPFVPRAPWLTEGLATYFEPLIRARVGLQSEQAMWREFVTYMPRGASVMRSSGLSRGGFRGWYWGGALLMLLTDVEMRRASHGARGLEDCLRDVRHSLGNYRRIVALERMVSACDAAVGGRALGEMVERYARRAGEIDLDGLWRDLGVALVGDTIELDDTAPLASLRKAIVHNGLPAGAPR
;
A
#
# COMPACT_ATOMS: atom_id res chain seq x y z
N MET A 1 -11.77 -12.23 -15.22
CA MET A 1 -11.55 -10.78 -15.20
C MET A 1 -11.90 -10.25 -16.57
N ALA A 2 -12.77 -9.25 -16.66
CA ALA A 2 -13.03 -8.49 -17.87
C ALA A 2 -12.76 -7.01 -17.53
N LEU A 3 -12.06 -6.30 -18.40
CA LEU A 3 -11.81 -4.87 -18.26
C LEU A 3 -12.72 -4.15 -19.26
N TYR A 4 -13.53 -3.22 -18.76
CA TYR A 4 -14.38 -2.38 -19.59
C TYR A 4 -13.73 -1.00 -19.69
N VAL A 5 -13.60 -0.50 -20.92
CA VAL A 5 -13.07 0.84 -21.19
C VAL A 5 -14.15 1.62 -21.91
N GLY A 6 -14.39 2.86 -21.47
CA GLY A 6 -15.40 3.73 -22.09
C GLY A 6 -15.01 4.10 -23.52
N GLU A 7 -15.88 3.81 -24.50
CA GLU A 7 -15.66 4.14 -25.92
C GLU A 7 -15.47 5.64 -26.16
N HIS A 8 -16.07 6.47 -25.32
CA HIS A 8 -15.99 7.93 -25.41
C HIS A 8 -15.07 8.56 -24.36
N ALA A 9 -14.32 7.76 -23.61
CA ALA A 9 -13.38 8.29 -22.62
C ALA A 9 -12.26 9.04 -23.33
N SER A 10 -12.04 10.28 -22.93
CA SER A 10 -10.90 11.07 -23.35
C SER A 10 -9.60 10.52 -22.75
N ALA A 11 -8.48 10.85 -23.38
CA ALA A 11 -7.17 10.47 -22.86
C ALA A 11 -6.88 11.11 -21.48
N GLU A 12 -7.53 12.22 -21.15
CA GLU A 12 -7.41 12.87 -19.84
C GLU A 12 -8.19 12.09 -18.77
N GLU A 13 -9.46 11.75 -19.03
CA GLU A 13 -10.26 10.91 -18.13
C GLU A 13 -9.59 9.57 -17.85
N LEU A 14 -8.99 8.93 -18.86
CA LEU A 14 -8.25 7.67 -18.67
C LEU A 14 -6.95 7.83 -17.87
N ARG A 15 -6.30 9.00 -17.90
CA ARG A 15 -5.10 9.28 -17.10
C ARG A 15 -5.44 9.60 -15.64
N ASP A 16 -6.60 10.22 -15.44
CA ASP A 16 -7.06 10.64 -14.12
C ASP A 16 -7.78 9.51 -13.37
N ASP A 17 -8.28 8.51 -14.09
CA ASP A 17 -8.90 7.32 -13.52
C ASP A 17 -7.89 6.40 -12.81
N TRP A 18 -8.28 5.97 -11.61
CA TRP A 18 -7.53 5.07 -10.74
C TRP A 18 -7.90 3.60 -10.98
N VAL A 19 -9.10 3.32 -11.49
CA VAL A 19 -9.70 1.98 -11.53
C VAL A 19 -8.84 1.00 -12.33
N LEU A 20 -8.38 1.39 -13.52
CA LEU A 20 -7.57 0.50 -14.35
C LEU A 20 -6.29 0.05 -13.63
N ILE A 21 -5.59 0.97 -12.95
CA ILE A 21 -4.34 0.65 -12.26
C ILE A 21 -4.61 -0.23 -11.04
N HIS A 22 -5.69 0.04 -10.29
CA HIS A 22 -6.16 -0.82 -9.20
C HIS A 22 -6.42 -2.25 -9.68
N GLU A 23 -7.16 -2.43 -10.78
CA GLU A 23 -7.49 -3.75 -11.32
C GLU A 23 -6.26 -4.49 -11.88
N LEU A 24 -5.28 -3.78 -12.45
CA LEU A 24 -4.03 -4.38 -12.92
C LEU A 24 -3.19 -4.96 -11.77
N ILE A 25 -3.23 -4.35 -10.58
CA ILE A 25 -2.51 -4.85 -9.39
C ILE A 25 -3.06 -6.22 -8.98
N HIS A 26 -4.38 -6.41 -9.03
CA HIS A 26 -5.01 -7.71 -8.73
C HIS A 26 -4.51 -8.84 -9.61
N ILE A 27 -4.15 -8.56 -10.87
CA ILE A 27 -3.59 -9.56 -11.79
C ILE A 27 -2.21 -10.04 -11.34
N GLY A 28 -1.42 -9.17 -10.70
CA GLY A 28 -0.03 -9.44 -10.32
C GLY A 28 0.13 -10.33 -9.08
N SER A 29 -0.89 -10.51 -8.26
CA SER A 29 -0.80 -11.25 -7.00
C SER A 29 -1.67 -12.51 -7.01
N PRO A 30 -1.28 -13.61 -6.33
CA PRO A 30 -2.18 -14.74 -6.08
C PRO A 30 -3.49 -14.32 -5.41
N PHE A 31 -4.57 -15.05 -5.71
CA PHE A 31 -5.84 -14.84 -5.02
C PHE A 31 -5.80 -15.47 -3.63
N VAL A 32 -6.12 -14.69 -2.60
CA VAL A 32 -6.16 -15.13 -1.19
C VAL A 32 -7.60 -15.11 -0.69
N PRO A 33 -8.31 -16.26 -0.67
CA PRO A 33 -9.69 -16.31 -0.24
C PRO A 33 -9.84 -15.83 1.21
N ARG A 34 -10.97 -15.18 1.51
CA ARG A 34 -11.34 -14.72 2.87
C ARG A 34 -10.41 -13.65 3.48
N ALA A 35 -9.50 -13.08 2.70
CA ALA A 35 -8.70 -11.93 3.08
C ALA A 35 -8.87 -10.77 2.07
N PRO A 36 -10.10 -10.26 1.85
CA PRO A 36 -10.33 -9.16 0.89
C PRO A 36 -9.55 -7.90 1.25
N TRP A 37 -9.27 -7.67 2.54
CA TRP A 37 -8.42 -6.58 3.00
C TRP A 37 -6.96 -6.69 2.53
N LEU A 38 -6.48 -7.90 2.20
CA LEU A 38 -5.14 -8.07 1.66
C LEU A 38 -5.13 -7.72 0.17
N THR A 39 -6.09 -8.26 -0.59
CA THR A 39 -6.14 -8.05 -2.04
C THR A 39 -6.53 -6.60 -2.38
N GLU A 40 -7.62 -6.09 -1.81
CA GLU A 40 -8.03 -4.70 -2.01
C GLU A 40 -7.04 -3.73 -1.38
N GLY A 41 -6.49 -4.06 -0.21
CA GLY A 41 -5.48 -3.23 0.45
C GLY A 41 -4.21 -3.06 -0.37
N LEU A 42 -3.73 -4.13 -1.00
CA LEU A 42 -2.58 -4.07 -1.92
C LEU A 42 -2.87 -3.14 -3.09
N ALA A 43 -4.03 -3.29 -3.72
CA ALA A 43 -4.42 -2.47 -4.86
C ALA A 43 -4.60 -0.99 -4.47
N THR A 44 -5.29 -0.70 -3.35
CA THR A 44 -5.48 0.66 -2.83
C THR A 44 -4.18 1.33 -2.37
N TYR A 45 -3.20 0.56 -1.92
CA TYR A 45 -1.89 1.10 -1.54
C TYR A 45 -1.00 1.37 -2.76
N PHE A 46 -0.89 0.41 -3.68
CA PHE A 46 0.01 0.53 -4.82
C PHE A 46 -0.52 1.41 -5.94
N GLU A 47 -1.84 1.55 -6.10
CA GLU A 47 -2.43 2.33 -7.19
C GLU A 47 -1.94 3.79 -7.21
N PRO A 48 -2.12 4.60 -6.15
CA PRO A 48 -1.75 6.01 -6.23
C PRO A 48 -0.22 6.18 -6.21
N LEU A 49 0.48 5.25 -5.59
CA LEU A 49 1.94 5.19 -5.55
C LEU A 49 2.53 4.88 -6.93
N ILE A 50 1.92 3.99 -7.72
CA ILE A 50 2.32 3.74 -9.12
C ILE A 50 2.07 4.97 -9.98
N ARG A 51 0.90 5.61 -9.86
CA ARG A 51 0.62 6.85 -10.61
C ARG A 51 1.62 7.95 -10.27
N ALA A 52 2.00 8.08 -9.00
CA ALA A 52 3.04 9.04 -8.58
C ALA A 52 4.39 8.72 -9.25
N ARG A 53 4.80 7.45 -9.25
CA ARG A 53 6.04 6.98 -9.89
C ARG A 53 6.10 7.27 -11.38
N VAL A 54 4.99 7.06 -12.08
CA VAL A 54 4.90 7.32 -13.54
C VAL A 54 4.51 8.75 -13.88
N GLY A 55 4.37 9.64 -12.88
CA GLY A 55 4.10 11.06 -13.08
C GLY A 55 2.68 11.37 -13.56
N LEU A 56 1.74 10.44 -13.36
CA LEU A 56 0.31 10.66 -13.58
C LEU A 56 -0.35 11.41 -12.42
N GLN A 57 0.29 11.43 -11.26
CA GLN A 57 -0.07 12.31 -10.14
C GLN A 57 1.19 12.80 -9.43
N SER A 58 1.10 13.88 -8.66
CA SER A 58 2.21 14.35 -7.82
C SER A 58 2.36 13.49 -6.56
N GLU A 59 3.55 13.49 -5.96
CA GLU A 59 3.79 12.84 -4.66
C GLU A 59 2.85 13.42 -3.59
N GLN A 60 2.64 14.74 -3.59
CA GLN A 60 1.75 15.42 -2.66
C GLN A 60 0.28 15.02 -2.85
N ALA A 61 -0.15 14.73 -4.08
CA ALA A 61 -1.51 14.23 -4.33
C ALA A 61 -1.69 12.84 -3.71
N MET A 62 -0.73 11.93 -3.94
CA MET A 62 -0.74 10.58 -3.38
C MET A 62 -0.77 10.59 -1.85
N TRP A 63 0.11 11.37 -1.20
CA TRP A 63 0.10 11.50 0.26
C TRP A 63 -1.20 12.13 0.79
N ARG A 64 -1.83 13.05 0.04
CA ARG A 64 -3.11 13.65 0.44
C ARG A 64 -4.20 12.60 0.50
N GLU A 65 -4.27 11.70 -0.48
CA GLU A 65 -5.22 10.60 -0.47
C GLU A 65 -5.03 9.71 0.77
N PHE A 66 -3.78 9.35 1.07
CA PHE A 66 -3.46 8.53 2.24
C PHE A 66 -3.87 9.20 3.56
N VAL A 67 -3.46 10.46 3.78
CA VAL A 67 -3.80 11.22 4.99
C VAL A 67 -5.30 11.41 5.13
N THR A 68 -6.01 11.64 4.02
CA THR A 68 -7.44 11.91 4.01
C THR A 68 -8.28 10.65 4.29
N TYR A 69 -7.89 9.50 3.74
CA TYR A 69 -8.76 8.32 3.74
C TYR A 69 -8.32 7.20 4.67
N MET A 70 -7.02 7.03 4.97
CA MET A 70 -6.56 6.00 5.90
C MET A 70 -7.10 6.12 7.34
N PRO A 71 -7.49 7.30 7.87
CA PRO A 71 -8.20 7.38 9.15
C PRO A 71 -9.49 6.54 9.20
N ARG A 72 -10.18 6.38 8.06
CA ARG A 72 -11.38 5.53 7.94
C ARG A 72 -11.03 4.05 8.13
N GLY A 73 -9.87 3.62 7.64
CA GLY A 73 -9.33 2.28 7.80
C GLY A 73 -8.84 2.02 9.24
N ALA A 74 -8.12 2.98 9.82
CA ALA A 74 -7.63 2.90 11.19
C ALA A 74 -8.78 2.75 12.20
N SER A 75 -9.91 3.43 12.00
CA SER A 75 -11.10 3.23 12.83
C SER A 75 -11.58 1.77 12.83
N VAL A 76 -11.49 1.05 11.70
CA VAL A 76 -11.85 -0.38 11.62
C VAL A 76 -10.79 -1.24 12.30
N MET A 77 -9.50 -0.96 12.07
CA MET A 77 -8.39 -1.70 12.71
C MET A 77 -8.43 -1.57 14.23
N ARG A 78 -8.80 -0.42 14.79
CA ARG A 78 -8.96 -0.21 16.24
C ARG A 78 -10.20 -0.87 16.84
N SER A 79 -11.26 -1.08 16.06
CA SER A 79 -12.54 -1.56 16.61
C SER A 79 -12.76 -3.06 16.47
N SER A 80 -12.48 -3.65 15.31
CA SER A 80 -12.82 -5.06 15.02
C SER A 80 -11.70 -5.88 14.39
N GLY A 81 -10.65 -5.21 13.89
CA GLY A 81 -9.62 -5.82 13.04
C GLY A 81 -10.13 -6.08 11.61
N LEU A 82 -9.21 -6.09 10.64
CA LEU A 82 -9.58 -6.12 9.22
C LEU A 82 -10.31 -7.40 8.77
N SER A 83 -10.05 -8.54 9.42
CA SER A 83 -10.71 -9.82 9.08
C SER A 83 -12.20 -9.82 9.37
N ARG A 84 -12.67 -8.89 10.22
CA ARG A 84 -14.09 -8.66 10.52
C ARG A 84 -14.59 -7.32 9.99
N GLY A 85 -13.76 -6.62 9.22
CA GLY A 85 -14.09 -5.33 8.61
C GLY A 85 -15.02 -5.49 7.41
N GLY A 86 -15.77 -4.44 7.11
CA GLY A 86 -16.46 -4.27 5.82
C GLY A 86 -15.62 -3.48 4.83
N PHE A 87 -16.27 -2.94 3.79
CA PHE A 87 -15.64 -2.19 2.69
C PHE A 87 -14.52 -1.23 3.11
N ARG A 88 -14.75 -0.33 4.09
CA ARG A 88 -13.72 0.61 4.56
C ARG A 88 -12.48 -0.07 5.15
N GLY A 89 -12.66 -1.22 5.80
CA GLY A 89 -11.55 -2.03 6.30
C GLY A 89 -10.79 -2.72 5.17
N TRP A 90 -11.49 -3.16 4.12
CA TRP A 90 -10.84 -3.86 3.02
C TRP A 90 -9.90 -2.94 2.22
N TYR A 91 -10.39 -1.75 1.86
CA TYR A 91 -9.63 -0.79 1.06
C TYR A 91 -8.66 0.01 1.94
N TRP A 92 -9.16 0.99 2.69
CA TRP A 92 -8.32 1.92 3.45
C TRP A 92 -7.64 1.28 4.67
N GLY A 93 -8.28 0.29 5.30
CA GLY A 93 -7.66 -0.48 6.38
C GLY A 93 -6.56 -1.40 5.85
N GLY A 94 -6.81 -2.09 4.75
CA GLY A 94 -5.82 -2.89 4.04
C GLY A 94 -4.63 -2.06 3.56
N ALA A 95 -4.89 -0.91 2.94
CA ALA A 95 -3.84 0.00 2.46
C ALA A 95 -2.99 0.57 3.61
N LEU A 96 -3.62 0.91 4.74
CA LEU A 96 -2.89 1.34 5.92
C LEU A 96 -2.01 0.19 6.48
N LEU A 97 -2.51 -1.04 6.48
CA LEU A 97 -1.71 -2.21 6.86
C LEU A 97 -0.50 -2.36 5.93
N MET A 98 -0.67 -2.16 4.61
CA MET A 98 0.43 -2.17 3.64
C MET A 98 1.44 -1.06 3.93
N LEU A 99 1.00 0.18 4.16
CA LEU A 99 1.90 1.29 4.49
C LEU A 99 2.73 1.01 5.75
N LEU A 100 2.08 0.54 6.83
CA LEU A 100 2.77 0.16 8.07
C LEU A 100 3.80 -0.95 7.80
N THR A 101 3.42 -1.94 7.00
CA THR A 101 4.29 -3.04 6.61
C THR A 101 5.50 -2.56 5.82
N ASP A 102 5.30 -1.68 4.82
CA ASP A 102 6.40 -1.16 3.98
C ASP A 102 7.36 -0.30 4.80
N VAL A 103 6.83 0.54 5.71
CA VAL A 103 7.66 1.31 6.65
C VAL A 103 8.51 0.38 7.52
N GLU A 104 7.93 -0.68 8.10
CA GLU A 104 8.70 -1.62 8.92
C GLU A 104 9.75 -2.41 8.12
N MET A 105 9.40 -2.88 6.91
CA MET A 105 10.36 -3.57 6.02
C MET A 105 11.53 -2.66 5.66
N ARG A 106 11.23 -1.40 5.32
CA ARG A 106 12.26 -0.41 4.98
C ARG A 106 13.07 0.00 6.22
N ARG A 107 12.46 0.14 7.40
CA ARG A 107 13.19 0.39 8.66
C ARG A 107 14.18 -0.74 8.95
N ALA A 108 13.72 -2.00 8.90
CA ALA A 108 14.53 -3.17 9.21
C ALA A 108 15.68 -3.39 8.22
N SER A 109 15.52 -2.96 6.97
CA SER A 109 16.51 -3.10 5.90
C SER A 109 17.29 -1.82 5.58
N HIS A 110 17.15 -0.77 6.40
CA HIS A 110 17.74 0.55 6.12
C HIS A 110 17.39 1.10 4.72
N GLY A 111 16.16 0.87 4.28
CA GLY A 111 15.60 1.33 3.01
C GLY A 111 15.88 0.42 1.82
N ALA A 112 16.64 -0.66 2.00
CA ALA A 112 17.06 -1.53 0.89
C ALA A 112 15.96 -2.49 0.39
N ARG A 113 14.98 -2.82 1.24
CA ARG A 113 13.87 -3.74 0.90
C ARG A 113 12.54 -3.14 1.29
N GLY A 114 11.54 -3.34 0.43
CA GLY A 114 10.15 -2.91 0.68
C GLY A 114 9.13 -3.94 0.19
N LEU A 115 7.86 -3.55 0.19
CA LEU A 115 6.76 -4.39 -0.27
C LEU A 115 6.93 -4.85 -1.73
N GLU A 116 7.60 -4.08 -2.59
CA GLU A 116 7.88 -4.49 -3.97
C GLU A 116 8.74 -5.75 -4.06
N ASP A 117 9.74 -5.87 -3.18
CA ASP A 117 10.60 -7.06 -3.12
C ASP A 117 9.78 -8.28 -2.70
N CYS A 118 8.93 -8.12 -1.68
CA CYS A 118 7.99 -9.15 -1.27
C CYS A 118 7.05 -9.57 -2.41
N LEU A 119 6.41 -8.62 -3.09
CA LEU A 119 5.45 -8.93 -4.16
C LEU A 119 6.13 -9.56 -5.38
N ARG A 120 7.34 -9.14 -5.72
CA ARG A 120 8.13 -9.74 -6.81
C ARG A 120 8.44 -11.20 -6.53
N ASP A 121 8.84 -11.53 -5.31
CA ASP A 121 9.10 -12.91 -4.93
C ASP A 121 7.81 -13.73 -4.85
N VAL A 122 6.75 -13.20 -4.24
CA VAL A 122 5.41 -13.84 -4.22
C VAL A 122 4.95 -14.16 -5.63
N ARG A 123 5.09 -13.21 -6.58
CA ARG A 123 4.72 -13.43 -7.99
C ARG A 123 5.49 -14.58 -8.60
N HIS A 124 6.78 -14.68 -8.30
CA HIS A 124 7.69 -15.71 -8.79
C HIS A 124 7.42 -17.08 -8.16
N SER A 125 7.26 -17.14 -6.84
CA SER A 125 7.16 -18.38 -6.06
C SER A 125 5.74 -18.93 -5.94
N LEU A 126 4.73 -18.07 -5.90
CA LEU A 126 3.32 -18.44 -5.69
C LEU A 126 2.43 -18.20 -6.93
N GLY A 127 2.88 -17.39 -7.88
CA GLY A 127 2.20 -17.14 -9.15
C GLY A 127 1.38 -15.85 -9.17
N ASN A 128 0.34 -15.81 -10.00
CA ASN A 128 -0.56 -14.66 -10.18
C ASN A 128 -1.98 -15.01 -9.74
N TYR A 129 -2.93 -14.13 -10.02
CA TYR A 129 -4.36 -14.26 -9.69
C TYR A 129 -4.98 -15.62 -10.04
N ARG A 130 -4.43 -16.37 -11.02
CA ARG A 130 -4.90 -17.72 -11.37
C ARG A 130 -4.59 -18.76 -10.28
N ARG A 131 -3.78 -18.42 -9.29
CA ARG A 131 -3.37 -19.30 -8.20
C ARG A 131 -4.11 -18.87 -6.94
N ILE A 132 -4.80 -19.83 -6.35
CA ILE A 132 -5.46 -19.67 -5.06
C ILE A 132 -4.48 -20.12 -3.98
N VAL A 133 -4.16 -19.24 -3.04
CA VAL A 133 -3.21 -19.54 -1.95
C VAL A 133 -3.83 -19.20 -0.59
N ALA A 134 -3.42 -19.93 0.45
CA ALA A 134 -3.78 -19.59 1.82
C ALA A 134 -3.08 -18.30 2.26
N LEU A 135 -3.72 -17.53 3.14
CA LEU A 135 -3.17 -16.28 3.69
C LEU A 135 -1.79 -16.51 4.32
N GLU A 136 -1.65 -17.57 5.10
CA GLU A 136 -0.42 -17.92 5.79
C GLU A 136 0.72 -18.20 4.80
N ARG A 137 0.42 -18.76 3.63
CA ARG A 137 1.41 -19.02 2.58
C ARG A 137 1.87 -17.72 1.91
N MET A 138 0.93 -16.81 1.64
CA MET A 138 1.23 -15.47 1.11
C MET A 138 2.10 -14.68 2.08
N VAL A 139 1.72 -14.63 3.36
CA VAL A 139 2.46 -13.94 4.42
C VAL A 139 3.86 -14.51 4.58
N SER A 140 3.99 -15.84 4.67
CA SER A 140 5.29 -16.50 4.83
C SER A 140 6.22 -16.27 3.63
N ALA A 141 5.72 -16.28 2.40
CA ALA A 141 6.53 -16.01 1.22
C ALA A 141 7.02 -14.56 1.19
N CYS A 142 6.12 -13.61 1.50
CA CYS A 142 6.43 -12.19 1.58
C CYS A 142 7.52 -11.89 2.63
N ASP A 143 7.35 -12.38 3.86
CA ASP A 143 8.30 -12.16 4.96
C ASP A 143 9.66 -12.83 4.70
N ALA A 144 9.67 -14.01 4.07
CA ALA A 144 10.91 -14.69 3.69
C ALA A 144 11.70 -13.91 2.62
N ALA A 145 11.01 -13.24 1.69
CA ALA A 145 11.65 -12.51 0.58
C ALA A 145 12.41 -11.27 1.05
N VAL A 146 11.89 -10.57 2.06
CA VAL A 146 12.51 -9.34 2.59
C VAL A 146 13.38 -9.57 3.82
N GLY A 147 13.25 -10.74 4.45
CA GLY A 147 13.92 -11.07 5.71
C GLY A 147 13.24 -10.39 6.90
N GLY A 148 12.54 -11.16 7.73
CA GLY A 148 11.85 -10.64 8.91
C GLY A 148 10.46 -11.24 9.08
N ARG A 149 9.57 -10.49 9.73
CA ARG A 149 8.19 -10.92 10.05
C ARG A 149 7.18 -9.78 9.92
N ALA A 150 7.52 -8.72 9.18
CA ALA A 150 6.79 -7.46 9.19
C ALA A 150 5.32 -7.66 8.77
N LEU A 151 5.06 -8.36 7.67
CA LEU A 151 3.67 -8.59 7.24
C LEU A 151 2.95 -9.50 8.23
N GLY A 152 3.58 -10.59 8.70
CA GLY A 152 2.96 -11.49 9.67
C GLY A 152 2.59 -10.81 10.99
N GLU A 153 3.43 -9.91 11.49
CA GLU A 153 3.17 -9.12 12.70
C GLU A 153 2.01 -8.14 12.50
N MET A 154 1.96 -7.44 11.36
CA MET A 154 0.86 -6.54 11.03
C MET A 154 -0.48 -7.29 10.86
N VAL A 155 -0.45 -8.47 10.24
CA VAL A 155 -1.64 -9.33 10.10
C VAL A 155 -2.14 -9.79 11.47
N GLU A 156 -1.27 -10.24 12.36
CA GLU A 156 -1.69 -10.67 13.70
C GLU A 156 -2.23 -9.48 14.52
N ARG A 157 -1.56 -8.32 14.45
CA ARG A 157 -1.92 -7.15 15.25
C ARG A 157 -3.19 -6.44 14.77
N TYR A 158 -3.38 -6.32 13.46
CA TYR A 158 -4.41 -5.43 12.91
C TYR A 158 -5.43 -6.12 12.03
N ALA A 159 -5.10 -7.25 11.40
CA ALA A 159 -6.09 -8.00 10.64
C ALA A 159 -6.88 -8.95 11.53
N ARG A 160 -6.23 -9.69 12.42
CA ARG A 160 -6.89 -10.68 13.29
C ARG A 160 -7.43 -10.09 14.59
N ARG A 161 -6.72 -9.09 15.13
CA ARG A 161 -7.06 -8.39 16.37
C ARG A 161 -7.41 -6.93 16.09
N ALA A 162 -8.09 -6.33 17.05
CA ALA A 162 -8.20 -4.90 17.14
C ALA A 162 -6.94 -4.36 17.82
N GLY A 163 -6.32 -3.31 17.27
CA GLY A 163 -5.06 -2.78 17.76
C GLY A 163 -4.99 -1.26 17.64
N GLU A 164 -4.36 -0.62 18.63
CA GLU A 164 -4.09 0.82 18.60
C GLU A 164 -3.09 1.19 17.51
N ILE A 165 -3.31 2.35 16.92
CA ILE A 165 -2.50 2.91 15.82
C ILE A 165 -2.26 4.38 16.14
N ASP A 166 -1.00 4.79 16.21
CA ASP A 166 -0.64 6.21 16.27
C ASP A 166 -0.50 6.75 14.84
N LEU A 167 -1.63 7.12 14.23
CA LEU A 167 -1.63 7.68 12.87
C LEU A 167 -0.93 9.04 12.83
N ASP A 168 -1.16 9.88 13.83
CA ASP A 168 -0.55 11.20 13.89
C ASP A 168 0.97 11.09 14.04
N GLY A 169 1.44 10.11 14.83
CA GLY A 169 2.84 9.74 14.92
C GLY A 169 3.41 9.23 13.61
N LEU A 170 2.71 8.35 12.90
CA LEU A 170 3.14 7.86 11.59
C LEU A 170 3.34 9.02 10.60
N TRP A 171 2.37 9.93 10.50
CA TRP A 171 2.46 11.08 9.59
C TRP A 171 3.57 12.04 9.96
N ARG A 172 3.70 12.35 11.25
CA ARG A 172 4.78 13.19 11.78
C ARG A 172 6.16 12.60 11.49
N ASP A 173 6.34 11.31 11.74
CA ASP A 173 7.61 10.63 11.52
C ASP A 173 7.98 10.55 10.03
N LEU A 174 6.99 10.35 9.15
CA LEU A 174 7.17 10.43 7.70
C LEU A 174 7.36 11.87 7.18
N GLY A 175 7.12 12.88 8.02
CA GLY A 175 7.17 14.29 7.62
C GLY A 175 6.06 14.69 6.67
N VAL A 176 4.87 14.09 6.79
CA VAL A 176 3.71 14.39 5.95
C VAL A 176 2.69 15.16 6.77
N ALA A 177 2.36 16.38 6.33
CA ALA A 177 1.36 17.21 7.01
C ALA A 177 0.33 17.74 6.01
N LEU A 178 -0.95 17.68 6.38
CA LEU A 178 -2.03 18.36 5.66
C LEU A 178 -2.18 19.77 6.24
N VAL A 179 -1.77 20.78 5.48
CA VAL A 179 -1.86 22.20 5.82
C VAL A 179 -2.87 22.85 4.89
N GLY A 180 -4.03 23.21 5.44
CA GLY A 180 -5.20 23.60 4.64
C GLY A 180 -5.59 22.45 3.72
N ASP A 181 -5.66 22.75 2.41
CA ASP A 181 -5.94 21.74 1.40
C ASP A 181 -4.66 21.16 0.77
N THR A 182 -3.46 21.44 1.29
CA THR A 182 -2.17 21.03 0.68
C THR A 182 -1.34 20.12 1.55
N ILE A 183 -0.57 19.22 0.91
CA ILE A 183 0.42 18.40 1.62
C ILE A 183 1.76 19.12 1.63
N GLU A 184 2.29 19.32 2.83
CA GLU A 184 3.66 19.72 3.08
C GLU A 184 4.50 18.49 3.43
N LEU A 185 5.71 18.44 2.85
CA LEU A 185 6.66 17.35 3.01
C LEU A 185 7.91 17.88 3.72
N ASP A 186 8.10 17.48 4.97
CA ASP A 186 9.28 17.78 5.77
C ASP A 186 10.37 16.74 5.49
N ASP A 187 11.48 17.19 4.92
CA ASP A 187 12.65 16.36 4.61
C ASP A 187 13.57 16.12 5.81
N THR A 188 13.32 16.81 6.93
CA THR A 188 14.08 16.68 8.18
C THR A 188 13.44 15.68 9.16
N ALA A 189 12.23 15.20 8.86
CA ALA A 189 11.51 14.25 9.70
C ALA A 189 12.24 12.90 9.83
N PRO A 190 12.08 12.18 10.96
CA PRO A 190 12.84 10.96 11.27
C PRO A 190 12.82 9.88 10.17
N LEU A 191 11.72 9.74 9.45
CA LEU A 191 11.53 8.76 8.37
C LEU A 191 11.41 9.39 6.99
N ALA A 192 11.83 10.65 6.80
CA ALA A 192 11.77 11.31 5.50
C ALA A 192 12.51 10.52 4.40
N SER A 193 13.63 9.87 4.74
CA SER A 193 14.35 8.98 3.81
C SER A 193 13.52 7.77 3.40
N LEU A 194 12.76 7.18 4.32
CA LEU A 194 11.86 6.07 4.03
C LEU A 194 10.64 6.55 3.24
N ARG A 195 10.08 7.72 3.55
CA ARG A 195 9.02 8.36 2.74
C ARG A 195 9.45 8.43 1.27
N LYS A 196 10.64 8.96 1.01
CA LYS A 196 11.22 9.04 -0.35
C LYS A 196 11.44 7.65 -0.97
N ALA A 197 11.91 6.67 -0.17
CA ALA A 197 12.09 5.31 -0.65
C ALA A 197 10.77 4.62 -1.02
N ILE A 198 9.70 4.86 -0.27
CA ILE A 198 8.33 4.41 -0.58
C ILE A 198 7.90 4.97 -1.93
N VAL A 199 8.09 6.27 -2.18
CA VAL A 199 7.62 6.87 -3.45
C VAL A 199 8.50 6.45 -4.62
N HIS A 200 9.82 6.48 -4.49
CA HIS A 200 10.73 6.30 -5.62
C HIS A 200 11.37 4.92 -5.73
N ASN A 201 11.01 3.98 -4.86
CA ASN A 201 11.59 2.63 -4.81
C ASN A 201 13.14 2.66 -4.71
N GLY A 202 13.67 3.62 -3.95
CA GLY A 202 15.13 3.83 -3.81
C GLY A 202 15.82 4.45 -5.04
N LEU A 203 15.09 4.82 -6.10
CA LEU A 203 15.63 5.59 -7.21
C LEU A 203 15.65 7.09 -6.86
N PRO A 204 16.65 7.87 -7.32
CA PRO A 204 16.62 9.31 -7.17
C PRO A 204 15.41 9.92 -7.89
N ALA A 205 14.78 10.93 -7.28
CA ALA A 205 13.83 11.78 -7.99
C ALA A 205 14.53 12.39 -9.22
N GLY A 206 14.01 12.10 -10.42
CA GLY A 206 14.59 12.60 -11.68
C GLY A 206 15.61 11.68 -12.37
N ALA A 207 15.75 10.42 -11.97
CA ALA A 207 16.46 9.45 -12.81
C ALA A 207 15.79 9.37 -14.21
N PRO A 208 16.56 9.46 -15.32
CA PRO A 208 15.98 9.39 -16.65
C PRO A 208 15.23 8.07 -16.81
N ARG A 209 14.00 8.17 -17.30
CA ARG A 209 13.13 7.04 -17.62
C ARG A 209 13.54 6.38 -18.92
#